data_AF-A0A662W0F1-F1
#
_entry.id   AF-A0A662W0F1-F1
#
_cell.length_a   1.000
_cell.length_b   1.000
_cell.length_c   1.000
_cell.angle_alpha   90.00
_cell.angle_beta   90.00
_cell.angle_gamma   90.00
#
_symmetry.space_group_name_H-M   'P 1'
#
loop_
_entity.id
_entity.type
_entity.pdbx_description
1 polymer ?
#
loop_
_entity_poly.entity_id
_entity_poly.type
_entity_poly.pdbx_seq_one_letter_code
_entity_poly.pdbx_strand_id
1 'polypeptide(L)'
;MPERIVVGTRGSKLALAQAERVIYQLKKAGKEVKIQIIRTPGDIMKDRPLYAFKRSGAFVRAIDQALADEEIDVAVHSMKDVPTDRVEGTVIAAVLERESPFDAFISRNGKWIEEMDSGAVIGTSSLRRIAQVRRL
;
A
#
# COMPACT_ATOMS: atom_id res chain seq x y z
N MET A 1 -1.55 9.63 -24.50
CA MET A 1 -1.34 8.39 -23.74
C MET A 1 -1.21 7.24 -24.72
N PRO A 2 -0.28 6.30 -24.49
CA PRO A 2 -0.09 5.14 -25.36
C PRO A 2 -1.37 4.30 -25.47
N GLU A 3 -1.45 3.48 -26.53
CA GLU A 3 -2.54 2.51 -26.70
C GLU A 3 -2.48 1.41 -25.63
N ARG A 4 -1.26 1.01 -25.28
CA ARG A 4 -0.97 0.04 -24.22
C ARG A 4 -0.33 0.73 -23.02
N ILE A 5 -0.84 0.48 -21.83
CA ILE A 5 -0.36 1.02 -20.55
C ILE A 5 0.24 -0.11 -19.72
N VAL A 6 1.45 0.09 -19.22
CA VAL A 6 2.13 -0.79 -18.27
C VAL A 6 1.87 -0.27 -16.85
N VAL A 7 1.11 -1.04 -16.07
CA VAL A 7 0.77 -0.73 -14.69
C VAL A 7 1.73 -1.45 -13.74
N GLY A 8 2.54 -0.68 -13.02
CA GLY A 8 3.42 -1.16 -11.97
C GLY A 8 2.71 -1.30 -10.62
N THR A 9 2.90 -2.44 -9.96
CA THR A 9 2.35 -2.71 -8.62
C THR A 9 3.22 -3.69 -7.84
N ARG A 10 3.00 -3.79 -6.52
CA ARG A 10 3.59 -4.84 -5.68
C ARG A 10 2.92 -6.19 -5.94
N GLY A 11 3.62 -7.28 -5.63
CA GLY A 11 3.11 -8.65 -5.84
C GLY A 11 2.17 -9.19 -4.75
N SER A 12 1.83 -8.41 -3.73
CA SER A 12 0.92 -8.86 -2.67
C SER A 12 -0.52 -8.98 -3.16
N LYS A 13 -1.33 -9.89 -2.59
CA LYS A 13 -2.75 -10.05 -2.96
C LYS A 13 -3.53 -8.74 -2.93
N LEU A 14 -3.32 -7.91 -1.90
CA LEU A 14 -4.00 -6.62 -1.77
C LEU A 14 -3.53 -5.63 -2.86
N ALA A 15 -2.23 -5.58 -3.16
CA ALA A 15 -1.70 -4.66 -4.17
C ALA A 15 -2.18 -5.03 -5.59
N LEU A 16 -2.33 -6.32 -5.88
CA LEU A 16 -2.94 -6.81 -7.12
C LEU A 16 -4.41 -6.41 -7.20
N ALA A 17 -5.20 -6.62 -6.14
CA ALA A 17 -6.60 -6.19 -6.10
C ALA A 17 -6.76 -4.66 -6.29
N GLN A 18 -5.83 -3.87 -5.74
CA GLN A 18 -5.80 -2.41 -5.96
C GLN A 18 -5.47 -2.05 -7.41
N ALA A 19 -4.48 -2.73 -8.01
CA ALA A 19 -4.14 -2.55 -9.42
C ALA A 19 -5.31 -2.94 -10.34
N GLU A 20 -6.01 -4.04 -10.06
CA GLU A 20 -7.19 -4.48 -10.81
C GLU A 20 -8.28 -3.41 -10.87
N ARG A 21 -8.51 -2.65 -9.79
CA ARG A 21 -9.46 -1.51 -9.81
C ARG A 21 -9.04 -0.42 -10.79
N VAL A 22 -7.75 -0.08 -10.84
CA VAL A 22 -7.21 0.90 -11.78
C VAL A 22 -7.29 0.38 -13.22
N ILE A 23 -6.88 -0.89 -13.42
CA ILE A 23 -6.92 -1.56 -14.73
C ILE A 23 -8.34 -1.62 -15.27
N TYR A 24 -9.33 -1.89 -14.43
CA TYR A 24 -10.74 -1.87 -14.83
C TYR A 24 -11.14 -0.51 -15.41
N GLN A 25 -10.76 0.60 -14.77
CA GLN A 25 -11.06 1.94 -15.28
C GLN A 25 -10.31 2.25 -16.58
N LEU A 26 -9.03 1.85 -16.68
CA LEU A 26 -8.25 2.02 -17.92
C LEU A 26 -8.84 1.24 -19.09
N LYS A 27 -9.25 -0.02 -18.86
CA LYS A 27 -9.93 -0.84 -19.88
C LYS A 27 -11.28 -0.26 -20.29
N LYS A 28 -12.05 0.26 -19.33
CA LYS A 28 -13.32 0.96 -19.61
C LYS A 28 -13.10 2.22 -20.48
N ALA A 29 -11.95 2.86 -20.36
CA ALA A 29 -11.52 3.96 -21.21
C ALA A 29 -10.89 3.51 -22.55
N GLY A 30 -10.99 2.22 -22.92
CA GLY A 30 -10.51 1.69 -24.19
C GLY A 30 -9.00 1.46 -24.25
N LYS A 31 -8.32 1.34 -23.11
CA LYS A 31 -6.86 1.09 -23.08
C LYS A 31 -6.53 -0.40 -22.95
N GLU A 32 -5.50 -0.82 -23.67
CA GLU A 32 -4.85 -2.09 -23.40
C GLU A 32 -3.95 -1.96 -22.17
N VAL A 33 -3.89 -3.00 -21.34
CA VAL A 33 -3.15 -2.93 -20.08
C VAL A 33 -2.29 -4.18 -19.86
N LYS A 34 -1.03 -3.97 -19.48
CA LYS A 34 -0.09 -4.99 -19.00
C LYS A 34 0.23 -4.70 -17.54
N ILE A 35 0.26 -5.72 -16.68
CA ILE A 35 0.71 -5.58 -15.30
C ILE A 35 2.21 -5.89 -15.23
N GLN A 36 2.96 -5.07 -14.51
CA GLN A 36 4.35 -5.32 -14.14
C GLN A 36 4.47 -5.39 -12.61
N ILE A 37 4.82 -6.58 -12.10
CA ILE A 37 5.04 -6.77 -10.67
C ILE A 37 6.46 -6.35 -10.34
N ILE A 38 6.59 -5.37 -9.46
CA ILE A 38 7.88 -4.85 -9.01
C ILE A 38 8.11 -5.33 -7.58
N ARG A 39 9.21 -6.06 -7.38
CA ARG A 39 9.62 -6.54 -6.05
C ARG A 39 10.30 -5.42 -5.28
N THR A 40 9.83 -5.16 -4.07
CA THR A 40 10.42 -4.12 -3.22
C THR A 40 11.27 -4.77 -2.11
N PRO A 41 12.33 -4.10 -1.60
CA PRO A 41 13.11 -4.62 -0.48
C PRO A 41 12.26 -4.97 0.75
N GLY A 42 11.18 -4.22 0.99
CA GLY A 42 10.23 -4.51 2.07
C GLY A 42 9.44 -5.81 1.88
N ASP A 43 9.30 -6.34 0.66
CA ASP A 43 8.71 -7.65 0.41
C ASP A 43 9.67 -8.81 0.74
N ILE A 44 10.97 -8.52 0.77
CA ILE A 44 12.05 -9.50 0.96
C ILE A 44 12.37 -9.69 2.46
N MET A 45 12.22 -8.65 3.29
CA MET A 45 12.53 -8.71 4.73
C MET A 45 11.27 -8.75 5.60
N LYS A 46 10.84 -9.95 6.02
CA LYS A 46 9.68 -10.15 6.89
C LYS A 46 10.00 -10.18 8.39
N ASP A 47 11.28 -10.27 8.76
CA ASP A 47 11.70 -10.59 10.14
C ASP A 47 11.96 -9.36 11.02
N ARG A 48 11.61 -8.16 10.56
CA ARG A 48 11.82 -6.92 11.32
C ARG A 48 10.55 -6.06 11.34
N PRO A 49 10.23 -5.41 12.47
CA PRO A 49 9.07 -4.54 12.57
C PRO A 49 9.21 -3.29 11.69
N LEU A 50 8.08 -2.78 11.19
CA LEU A 50 8.03 -1.70 10.20
C LEU A 50 8.76 -0.41 10.64
N TYR A 51 8.70 -0.07 11.92
CA TYR A 51 9.39 1.13 12.47
C TYR A 51 10.91 1.00 12.48
N ALA A 52 11.47 -0.21 12.36
CA ALA A 52 12.92 -0.43 12.30
C ALA A 52 13.50 -0.07 10.91
N PHE A 53 12.65 0.11 9.90
CA PHE A 53 13.05 0.57 8.58
C PHE A 53 13.24 2.10 8.62
N LYS A 54 14.48 2.56 8.84
CA LYS A 54 14.86 3.99 8.93
C LYS A 54 14.52 4.84 7.70
N ARG A 55 14.14 4.25 6.56
CA ARG A 55 13.80 4.97 5.32
C ARG A 55 12.33 4.76 4.97
N SER A 56 11.49 5.75 5.28
CA SER A 56 10.10 5.86 4.81
C SER A 56 10.04 5.74 3.29
N GLY A 57 9.51 4.63 2.76
CA GLY A 57 9.40 4.41 1.31
C GLY A 57 10.05 3.13 0.79
N ALA A 58 10.47 2.19 1.65
CA ALA A 58 11.05 0.90 1.24
C ALA A 58 10.14 0.08 0.28
N PHE A 59 8.82 0.32 0.31
CA PHE A 59 7.85 -0.35 -0.56
C PHE A 59 7.47 0.44 -1.81
N VAL A 60 7.76 1.74 -1.86
CA VAL A 60 7.25 2.64 -2.89
C VAL A 60 8.35 3.11 -3.82
N ARG A 61 9.56 3.36 -3.30
CA ARG A 61 10.68 3.88 -4.09
C ARG A 61 11.05 3.04 -5.31
N ALA A 62 11.02 1.71 -5.21
CA ALA A 62 11.37 0.86 -6.35
C ALA A 62 10.36 0.99 -7.50
N ILE A 63 9.08 1.18 -7.18
CA ILE A 63 8.03 1.37 -8.18
C ILE A 63 8.10 2.79 -8.74
N ASP A 64 8.30 3.80 -7.90
CA ASP A 64 8.43 5.18 -8.35
C ASP A 64 9.69 5.39 -9.20
N GLN A 65 10.77 4.67 -8.92
CA GLN A 65 11.97 4.66 -9.76
C GLN A 65 11.68 4.02 -11.13
N ALA A 66 11.00 2.86 -11.16
CA ALA A 66 10.59 2.25 -12.44
C ALA A 66 9.66 3.16 -13.26
N LEU A 67 8.84 3.99 -12.60
CA LEU A 67 8.03 5.01 -13.26
C LEU A 67 8.90 6.15 -13.83
N ALA A 68 9.89 6.61 -13.07
CA ALA A 68 10.82 7.66 -13.51
C ALA A 68 11.75 7.18 -14.64
N ASP A 69 12.12 5.89 -14.64
CA ASP A 69 12.95 5.24 -15.65
C ASP A 69 12.13 4.79 -16.88
N GLU A 70 10.84 5.17 -16.95
CA GLU A 70 9.91 4.83 -18.04
C GLU A 70 9.72 3.31 -18.28
N GLU A 71 10.03 2.46 -17.30
CA GLU A 71 9.77 1.02 -17.35
C GLU A 71 8.27 0.68 -17.18
N ILE A 72 7.53 1.58 -16.53
CA ILE A 72 6.08 1.53 -16.35
C ILE A 72 5.46 2.89 -16.65
N ASP A 73 4.20 2.91 -17.07
CA ASP A 73 3.47 4.15 -17.35
C ASP A 73 2.70 4.68 -16.13
N VAL A 74 2.26 3.76 -15.26
CA VAL A 74 1.43 4.08 -14.09
C VAL A 74 1.85 3.23 -12.90
N ALA A 75 2.10 3.87 -11.76
CA ALA A 75 2.32 3.21 -10.48
C ALA A 75 1.02 3.17 -9.65
N VAL A 76 0.67 2.02 -9.08
CA VAL A 76 -0.49 1.88 -8.18
C VAL A 76 -0.02 1.59 -6.76
N HIS A 77 -0.46 2.43 -5.83
CA HIS A 77 -0.07 2.39 -4.42
C HIS A 77 -1.27 2.42 -3.48
N SER A 78 -1.09 1.87 -2.28
CA SER A 78 -1.90 2.28 -1.13
C SER A 78 -1.46 3.68 -0.69
N MET A 79 -2.38 4.65 -0.70
CA MET A 79 -2.03 6.06 -0.44
C MET A 79 -1.29 6.28 0.89
N LYS A 80 -1.62 5.51 1.93
CA LYS A 80 -0.95 5.61 3.25
C LYS A 80 0.55 5.26 3.23
N ASP A 81 0.99 4.53 2.20
CA ASP A 81 2.37 4.06 2.07
C ASP A 81 3.20 4.99 1.17
N VAL A 82 2.57 5.94 0.48
CA VAL A 82 3.22 6.93 -0.38
C VAL A 82 3.97 7.95 0.50
N PRO A 83 5.29 8.11 0.35
CA PRO A 83 6.05 9.08 1.12
C PRO A 83 5.73 10.51 0.68
N THR A 84 5.94 11.46 1.59
CA THR A 84 5.82 12.90 1.29
C THR A 84 6.93 13.38 0.35
N ASP A 85 8.13 12.83 0.51
CA ASP A 85 9.26 13.02 -0.40
C ASP A 85 9.18 11.99 -1.53
N ARG A 86 9.14 12.48 -2.77
CA ARG A 86 8.83 11.67 -3.97
C ARG A 86 9.96 11.74 -4.97
N VAL A 87 10.06 10.69 -5.80
CA VAL A 87 11.02 10.67 -6.91
C VAL A 87 10.68 11.81 -7.87
N GLU A 88 11.68 12.60 -8.22
CA GLU A 88 11.55 13.72 -9.15
C GLU A 88 10.98 13.24 -10.51
N GLY A 89 10.19 14.08 -11.16
CA GLY A 89 9.50 13.71 -12.41
C GLY A 89 8.22 12.87 -12.21
N THR A 90 7.91 12.40 -10.99
CA THR A 90 6.67 11.66 -10.71
C THR A 90 5.58 12.55 -10.12
N VAL A 91 4.31 12.33 -10.50
CA VAL A 91 3.13 13.05 -9.97
C VAL A 91 2.08 12.09 -9.44
N ILE A 92 1.27 12.49 -8.46
CA ILE A 92 0.04 11.78 -8.12
C ILE A 92 -1.02 12.21 -9.13
N ALA A 93 -1.20 11.43 -10.19
CA ALA A 93 -2.11 11.79 -11.28
C ALA A 93 -3.59 11.54 -10.96
N ALA A 94 -3.87 10.61 -10.04
CA ALA A 94 -5.25 10.23 -9.70
C ALA A 94 -5.33 9.67 -8.28
N VAL A 95 -6.51 9.81 -7.68
CA VAL A 95 -6.91 9.15 -6.44
C VAL A 95 -8.28 8.53 -6.69
N LEU A 96 -8.42 7.22 -6.50
CA LEU A 96 -9.70 6.54 -6.62
C LEU A 96 -10.63 6.91 -5.46
N GLU A 97 -11.93 6.62 -5.63
CA GLU A 97 -12.90 6.74 -4.55
C GLU A 97 -12.43 5.98 -3.29
N ARG A 98 -12.55 6.65 -2.15
CA ARG A 98 -11.97 6.21 -0.88
C ARG A 98 -12.85 5.13 -0.25
N GLU A 99 -12.27 3.97 0.02
CA GLU A 99 -12.89 2.95 0.88
C GLU A 99 -12.95 3.38 2.35
N SER A 100 -13.63 2.58 3.18
CA SER A 100 -13.67 2.78 4.63
C SER A 100 -12.28 3.10 5.20
N PRO A 101 -12.11 4.26 5.86
CA PRO A 101 -10.83 4.68 6.41
C PRO A 101 -10.56 4.15 7.82
N PHE A 102 -11.51 3.41 8.39
CA PHE A 102 -11.49 3.00 9.79
C PHE A 102 -10.58 1.79 10.02
N ASP A 103 -10.00 1.73 11.22
CA ASP A 103 -9.33 0.53 11.69
C ASP A 103 -10.38 -0.54 12.06
N ALA A 104 -10.09 -1.81 11.76
CA ALA A 104 -10.91 -2.93 12.19
C ALA A 104 -10.25 -3.64 13.38
N PHE A 105 -11.04 -3.95 14.41
CA PHE A 105 -10.60 -4.80 15.51
C PHE A 105 -10.92 -6.26 15.18
N ILE A 106 -9.91 -7.13 15.26
CA ILE A 106 -10.03 -8.54 14.93
C ILE A 106 -9.66 -9.34 16.18
N SER A 107 -10.62 -10.06 16.74
CA SER A 107 -10.44 -10.91 17.91
C SER A 107 -10.81 -12.36 17.61
N ARG A 108 -10.16 -13.32 18.27
CA ARG A 108 -10.45 -14.75 18.10
C ARG A 108 -11.73 -15.20 18.79
N ASN A 109 -12.11 -14.49 19.85
CA ASN A 109 -13.23 -14.83 20.72
C ASN A 109 -14.45 -13.92 20.50
N GLY A 110 -14.44 -13.05 19.48
CA GLY A 110 -15.54 -12.16 19.14
C GLY A 110 -15.74 -11.00 20.13
N LYS A 111 -14.93 -10.90 21.18
CA LYS A 111 -14.94 -9.78 22.12
C LYS A 111 -14.46 -8.50 21.45
N TRP A 112 -15.02 -7.37 21.84
CA TRP A 112 -14.54 -6.03 21.54
C TRP A 112 -13.32 -5.66 22.41
N ILE A 113 -12.64 -4.57 22.07
CA ILE A 113 -11.40 -4.18 22.75
C ILE A 113 -11.64 -3.82 24.22
N GLU A 114 -12.82 -3.27 24.52
CA GLU A 114 -13.30 -2.88 25.84
C GLU A 114 -13.65 -4.09 26.74
N GLU A 115 -13.87 -5.26 26.14
CA GLU A 115 -14.21 -6.51 26.83
C GLU A 115 -12.98 -7.40 27.10
N MET A 116 -11.80 -6.94 26.72
CA MET A 116 -10.56 -7.70 26.86
C MET A 116 -10.10 -7.76 28.32
N ASP A 117 -9.65 -8.95 28.72
CA ASP A 117 -9.11 -9.16 30.05
C ASP A 117 -7.84 -8.34 30.26
N SER A 118 -7.60 -7.90 31.50
CA SER A 118 -6.38 -7.16 31.82
C SER A 118 -5.14 -7.99 31.48
N GLY A 119 -4.17 -7.36 30.81
CA GLY A 119 -2.98 -8.04 30.29
C GLY A 119 -3.15 -8.72 28.93
N ALA A 120 -4.30 -8.57 28.26
CA ALA A 120 -4.48 -9.06 26.89
C ALA A 120 -3.43 -8.48 25.92
N VAL A 121 -2.96 -9.32 24.99
CA VAL A 121 -1.94 -8.96 24.01
C VAL A 121 -2.60 -8.53 22.69
N ILE A 122 -2.33 -7.30 22.26
CA ILE A 122 -2.81 -6.74 20.98
C ILE A 122 -1.65 -6.67 19.98
N GLY A 123 -1.77 -7.38 18.86
CA GLY A 123 -0.77 -7.41 17.79
C GLY A 123 -0.93 -6.23 16.81
N THR A 124 0.03 -5.32 16.78
CA THR A 124 0.13 -4.26 15.76
C THR A 124 1.57 -3.75 15.65
N SER A 125 2.02 -3.48 14.43
CA SER A 125 3.31 -2.83 14.15
C SER A 125 3.19 -1.31 13.92
N SER A 126 1.96 -0.78 13.93
CA SER A 126 1.68 0.65 13.73
C SER A 126 1.83 1.41 15.04
N LEU A 127 2.83 2.31 15.11
CA LEU A 127 3.03 3.20 16.26
C LEU A 127 1.80 4.07 16.56
N ARG A 128 1.06 4.51 15.51
CA ARG A 128 -0.20 5.24 15.65
C ARG A 128 -1.21 4.41 16.45
N ARG A 129 -1.44 3.16 16.05
CA ARG A 129 -2.41 2.28 16.71
C ARG A 129 -1.95 1.94 18.13
N ILE A 130 -0.66 1.68 18.34
CA ILE A 130 -0.09 1.43 19.68
C ILE A 130 -0.37 2.60 20.62
N ALA A 131 -0.07 3.83 20.18
CA ALA A 131 -0.27 5.02 20.99
C ALA A 131 -1.75 5.26 21.33
N GLN A 132 -2.66 4.95 20.40
CA GLN A 132 -4.11 5.09 20.63
C GLN A 132 -4.64 4.01 21.56
N VAL A 133 -4.28 2.73 21.34
CA VAL A 133 -4.72 1.61 22.16
C VAL A 133 -4.23 1.72 23.60
N ARG A 134 -3.01 2.20 23.82
CA ARG A 134 -2.46 2.40 25.18
C ARG A 134 -3.13 3.54 25.97
N ARG A 135 -3.99 4.32 25.34
CA ARG A 135 -4.75 5.41 25.96
C ARG A 135 -6.22 5.04 26.21
N LEU A 136 -6.66 3.88 25.71
CA LEU A 136 -7.94 3.29 26.09
C LEU A 136 -7.85 2.82 27.55
#